data_AF-A0AAV8WPK3-F1
#
_entry.id   AF-A0AAV8WPK3-F1
#
_cell.length_a   1.000
_cell.length_b   1.000
_cell.length_c   1.000
_cell.angle_alpha   90.00
_cell.angle_beta   90.00
_cell.angle_gamma   90.00
#
_symmetry.space_group_name_H-M   'P 1'
#
loop_
_entity.id
_entity.type
_entity.pdbx_description
1 polymer ?
#
loop_
_entity_poly.entity_id
_entity_poly.type
_entity_poly.pdbx_seq_one_letter_code
_entity_poly.pdbx_strand_id
1 'polypeptide(L)'
;MFIDPTATELITKFYDVVAETLRIRPEAENGEIINVEPNGEKPKHPAKNIALKILSLKVAAFLKWNLVHIRNLPFKTQINLLQDLMYFTNEKKIVEIPNVELEDLHSANPQYLFSILLFHRWLLNTSMHRITSNWQLRIGINDMSTVDETIICSSENIKKTITFLTDALEWETIPDMLTFNCFKLPTESNDCIEFDWDKSQPISKNEFYAQINYDLGTFFFYQEEYDLAKKHFSKCLQCFVDMPEVNGFYDVDKRMLEVYIHACHGSQEMHKGNLLEQLNSSIVNQYMSITTILQQDNIYREIPLAHRLNLELDIQGALSSGAFTVARDLLFKIKALNIVRCVLDRKPLYHYSVFSVKSIEIFLWAFQITWKSFSQSDKQMLKSYLLELVLNDDIPDLLTKIQSTEEFSGLFDKADIHYLKGCE
;
A
#
# COMPACT_ATOMS: atom_id res chain seq x y z
N MET A 1 -2.03 11.98 -36.02
CA MET A 1 -0.72 12.15 -35.35
C MET A 1 -0.46 10.83 -34.66
N PHE A 2 0.49 10.02 -35.16
CA PHE A 2 0.83 8.77 -34.48
C PHE A 2 1.56 9.14 -33.19
N ILE A 3 1.05 8.67 -32.06
CA ILE A 3 1.70 8.85 -30.76
C ILE A 3 2.90 7.90 -30.75
N ASP A 4 4.08 8.42 -30.44
CA ASP A 4 5.28 7.60 -30.31
C ASP A 4 5.09 6.57 -29.18
N PRO A 5 5.53 5.31 -29.37
CA PRO A 5 5.33 4.27 -28.37
C PRO A 5 6.09 4.60 -27.08
N THR A 6 5.49 4.23 -25.95
CA THR A 6 6.16 4.35 -24.65
C THR A 6 7.34 3.36 -24.55
N ALA A 7 8.29 3.63 -23.65
CA ALA A 7 9.45 2.76 -23.44
C ALA A 7 9.05 1.31 -23.07
N THR A 8 8.02 1.14 -22.24
CA THR A 8 7.47 -0.17 -21.87
C THR A 8 6.77 -0.87 -23.04
N GLU A 9 6.11 -0.12 -23.93
CA GLU A 9 5.54 -0.66 -25.16
C GLU A 9 6.63 -1.15 -26.13
N LEU A 10 7.76 -0.44 -26.23
CA LEU A 10 8.89 -0.86 -27.04
C LEU A 10 9.46 -2.20 -26.56
N ILE A 11 9.75 -2.33 -25.26
CA ILE A 11 10.22 -3.59 -24.67
C ILE A 11 9.24 -4.73 -24.96
N THR A 12 7.95 -4.49 -24.76
CA THR A 12 6.90 -5.49 -25.02
C THR A 12 6.89 -5.93 -26.49
N LYS A 13 6.89 -4.97 -27.44
CA LYS A 13 6.94 -5.25 -28.87
C LYS A 13 8.19 -6.04 -29.29
N PHE A 14 9.35 -5.74 -28.69
CA PHE A 14 10.58 -6.48 -28.99
C PHE A 14 10.46 -7.95 -28.55
N TYR A 15 9.95 -8.21 -27.35
CA TYR A 15 9.75 -9.58 -26.87
C TYR A 15 8.61 -10.32 -27.58
N ASP A 16 7.56 -9.64 -28.02
CA ASP A 16 6.50 -10.25 -28.83
C ASP A 16 7.05 -10.74 -30.18
N VAL A 17 7.91 -9.94 -30.83
CA VAL A 17 8.59 -10.35 -32.08
C VAL A 17 9.54 -11.52 -31.85
N VAL A 18 10.28 -11.53 -30.74
CA VAL A 18 11.16 -12.65 -30.38
C VAL A 18 10.33 -13.92 -30.16
N ALA A 19 9.24 -13.84 -29.40
CA ALA A 19 8.36 -14.97 -29.11
C ALA A 19 7.70 -15.52 -30.38
N GLU A 20 7.20 -14.66 -31.26
CA GLU A 20 6.61 -15.07 -32.53
C GLU A 20 7.63 -15.77 -33.44
N THR A 21 8.87 -15.24 -33.48
CA THR A 21 9.95 -15.87 -34.24
C THR A 21 10.28 -17.27 -33.72
N LEU A 22 10.27 -17.46 -32.40
CA LEU A 22 10.51 -18.76 -31.75
C LEU A 22 9.36 -19.75 -31.99
N ARG A 23 8.10 -19.28 -31.98
CA ARG A 23 6.93 -20.12 -32.32
C ARG A 23 6.98 -20.66 -33.74
N ILE A 24 7.42 -19.84 -34.69
CA ILE A 24 7.54 -20.21 -36.11
C ILE A 24 8.75 -21.14 -36.34
N ARG A 25 9.78 -21.09 -35.48
CA ARG A 25 11.01 -21.89 -35.58
C ARG A 25 11.44 -22.47 -34.22
N PRO A 26 10.77 -23.52 -33.72
CA PRO A 26 11.02 -24.07 -32.38
C PRO A 26 12.36 -24.82 -32.24
N GLU A 27 13.04 -25.13 -33.35
CA GLU A 27 14.36 -25.80 -33.38
C GLU A 27 15.50 -24.95 -32.77
N ALA A 28 15.24 -23.69 -32.39
CA ALA A 28 16.25 -22.76 -31.88
C ALA A 28 16.41 -22.73 -30.34
N GLU A 29 15.62 -23.50 -29.57
CA GLU A 29 15.73 -23.56 -28.10
C GLU A 29 16.10 -24.95 -27.54
N ASN A 30 15.81 -26.05 -28.26
CA ASN A 30 16.15 -27.38 -27.77
C ASN A 30 17.60 -27.72 -28.17
N GLY A 31 18.52 -27.62 -27.22
CA GLY A 31 19.79 -28.36 -27.31
C GLY A 31 19.48 -29.81 -27.69
N GLU A 32 19.98 -30.24 -28.84
CA GLU A 32 19.72 -31.55 -29.43
C GLU A 32 19.92 -32.66 -28.40
N ILE A 33 18.84 -33.41 -28.15
CA ILE A 33 18.91 -34.74 -27.58
C ILE A 33 19.64 -35.60 -28.61
N ILE A 34 20.92 -35.86 -28.35
CA ILE A 34 21.76 -36.96 -28.84
C ILE A 34 21.58 -37.29 -30.33
N ASN A 35 22.49 -36.78 -31.16
CA ASN A 35 23.17 -37.62 -32.14
C ASN A 35 24.61 -37.14 -32.29
N VAL A 36 25.54 -38.03 -31.96
CA VAL A 36 26.97 -37.85 -32.19
C VAL A 36 27.19 -37.96 -33.71
N GLU A 37 27.55 -36.86 -34.36
CA GLU A 37 28.54 -36.86 -35.44
C GLU A 37 29.13 -35.44 -35.66
N PRO A 38 30.38 -35.32 -36.12
CA PRO A 38 31.23 -34.18 -35.85
C PRO A 38 31.19 -33.17 -37.01
N ASN A 39 30.64 -31.97 -36.78
CA ASN A 39 31.14 -30.74 -37.40
C ASN A 39 30.45 -29.49 -36.81
N GLY A 40 31.16 -28.81 -35.92
CA GLY A 40 31.46 -27.37 -36.02
C GLY A 40 30.37 -26.31 -36.10
N GLU A 41 29.07 -26.59 -36.00
CA GLU A 41 28.05 -25.53 -36.05
C GLU A 41 27.37 -25.32 -34.69
N LYS A 42 27.75 -24.23 -34.02
CA LYS A 42 27.03 -23.74 -32.84
C LYS A 42 25.64 -23.24 -33.27
N PRO A 43 24.56 -23.54 -32.53
CA PRO A 43 23.22 -23.08 -32.87
C PRO A 43 23.18 -21.55 -32.86
N LYS A 44 23.00 -20.95 -34.04
CA LYS A 44 22.85 -19.50 -34.18
C LYS A 44 21.44 -19.13 -33.74
N HIS A 45 21.28 -18.58 -32.53
CA HIS A 45 20.13 -17.71 -32.30
C HIS A 45 20.08 -16.69 -33.45
N PRO A 46 18.90 -16.39 -34.04
CA PRO A 46 18.84 -15.42 -35.12
C PRO A 46 19.45 -14.11 -34.60
N ALA A 47 20.47 -13.56 -35.27
CA ALA A 47 21.15 -12.33 -34.84
C ALA A 47 20.16 -11.20 -34.52
N LYS A 48 19.03 -11.19 -35.23
CA LYS A 48 17.85 -10.35 -34.97
C LYS A 48 17.27 -10.50 -33.55
N ASN A 49 17.09 -11.71 -33.04
CA ASN A 49 16.53 -11.94 -31.71
C ASN A 49 17.48 -11.44 -30.61
N ILE A 50 18.79 -11.68 -30.78
CA ILE A 50 19.81 -11.14 -29.88
C ILE A 50 19.78 -9.61 -29.89
N ALA A 51 19.73 -8.99 -31.08
CA ALA A 51 19.65 -7.54 -31.19
C ALA A 51 18.39 -6.96 -30.52
N LEU A 52 17.24 -7.63 -30.64
CA LEU A 52 15.99 -7.23 -29.97
C LEU A 52 16.08 -7.35 -28.44
N LYS A 53 16.70 -8.42 -27.92
CA LYS A 53 16.96 -8.57 -26.48
C LYS A 53 17.89 -7.47 -25.96
N ILE A 54 18.97 -7.16 -26.68
CA ILE A 54 19.88 -6.06 -26.33
C ILE A 54 19.15 -4.71 -26.39
N LEU A 55 18.29 -4.48 -27.38
CA LEU A 55 17.44 -3.29 -27.45
C LEU A 55 16.53 -3.16 -26.23
N SER A 56 15.89 -4.26 -25.79
CA SER A 56 15.08 -4.25 -24.56
C SER A 56 15.90 -3.85 -23.34
N LEU A 57 17.12 -4.37 -23.20
CA LEU A 57 18.03 -4.00 -22.11
C LEU A 57 18.47 -2.54 -22.19
N LYS A 58 18.71 -2.01 -23.39
CA LYS A 58 18.99 -0.58 -23.59
C LYS A 58 17.82 0.29 -23.12
N VAL A 59 16.59 -0.07 -23.49
CA VAL A 59 15.40 0.69 -23.07
C VAL A 59 15.21 0.59 -21.55
N ALA A 60 15.42 -0.59 -20.95
CA ALA A 60 15.36 -0.75 -19.49
C ALA A 60 16.43 0.10 -18.77
N ALA A 61 17.65 0.16 -19.31
CA ALA A 61 18.72 1.01 -18.80
C ALA A 61 18.44 2.50 -18.98
N PHE A 62 17.76 2.91 -20.06
CA PHE A 62 17.26 4.28 -20.24
C PHE A 62 16.24 4.67 -19.17
N LEU A 63 15.41 3.72 -18.75
CA LEU A 63 14.49 3.87 -17.60
C LEU A 63 15.18 3.69 -16.25
N LYS A 64 16.51 3.63 -16.21
CA LYS A 64 17.33 3.44 -15.01
C LYS A 64 16.95 2.21 -14.18
N TRP A 65 16.47 1.16 -14.85
CA TRP A 65 16.03 -0.09 -14.21
C TRP A 65 14.93 0.11 -13.15
N ASN A 66 14.13 1.18 -13.29
CA ASN A 66 13.06 1.49 -12.37
C ASN A 66 12.02 0.35 -12.34
N LEU A 67 11.79 -0.20 -11.15
CA LEU A 67 10.93 -1.36 -10.95
C LEU A 67 9.44 -1.06 -11.19
N VAL A 68 8.99 0.19 -11.01
CA VAL A 68 7.61 0.59 -11.35
C VAL A 68 7.37 0.41 -12.85
N HIS A 69 8.33 0.82 -13.68
CA HIS A 69 8.24 0.64 -15.14
C HIS A 69 8.38 -0.82 -15.54
N ILE A 70 9.32 -1.57 -14.96
CA ILE A 70 9.50 -2.99 -15.27
C ILE A 70 8.25 -3.79 -14.91
N ARG A 71 7.64 -3.54 -13.74
CA ARG A 71 6.39 -4.21 -13.32
C ARG A 71 5.19 -3.93 -14.21
N ASN A 72 5.22 -2.86 -15.02
CA ASN A 72 4.16 -2.56 -15.98
C ASN A 72 4.24 -3.43 -17.25
N LEU A 73 5.35 -4.15 -17.46
CA LEU A 73 5.49 -5.12 -18.55
C LEU A 73 4.67 -6.39 -18.26
N PRO A 74 4.30 -7.19 -19.27
CA PRO A 74 3.76 -8.53 -19.04
C PRO A 74 4.70 -9.39 -18.19
N PHE A 75 4.17 -10.23 -17.29
CA PHE A 75 4.97 -10.94 -16.29
C PHE A 75 6.10 -11.78 -16.91
N LYS A 76 5.82 -12.51 -18.00
CA LYS A 76 6.84 -13.26 -18.75
C LYS A 76 7.92 -12.35 -19.32
N THR A 77 7.54 -11.17 -19.82
CA THR A 77 8.48 -10.17 -20.34
C THR A 77 9.40 -9.64 -19.24
N GLN A 78 8.89 -9.46 -18.01
CA GLN A 78 9.71 -9.09 -16.85
C GLN A 78 10.78 -10.15 -16.58
N ILE A 79 10.37 -11.43 -16.53
CA ILE A 79 11.28 -12.56 -16.32
C ILE A 79 12.32 -12.63 -17.43
N ASN A 80 11.90 -12.63 -18.69
CA ASN A 80 12.80 -12.74 -19.84
C ASN A 80 13.81 -11.58 -19.86
N LEU A 81 13.39 -10.36 -19.53
CA LEU A 81 14.28 -9.20 -19.43
C LEU A 81 15.36 -9.39 -18.36
N LEU A 82 14.99 -9.86 -17.17
CA LEU A 82 15.93 -10.11 -16.08
C LEU A 82 16.86 -11.29 -16.38
N GLN A 83 16.35 -12.37 -16.99
CA GLN A 83 17.15 -13.50 -17.43
C GLN A 83 18.14 -13.12 -18.52
N ASP A 84 17.72 -12.33 -19.51
CA ASP A 84 18.62 -11.84 -20.55
C ASP A 84 19.70 -10.93 -19.95
N LEU A 85 19.34 -10.08 -18.98
CA LEU A 85 20.32 -9.25 -18.26
C LEU A 85 21.37 -10.11 -17.54
N MET A 86 20.92 -11.12 -16.78
CA MET A 86 21.81 -12.06 -16.09
C MET A 86 22.67 -12.85 -17.07
N TYR A 87 22.09 -13.32 -18.18
CA TYR A 87 22.82 -14.03 -19.23
C TYR A 87 23.97 -13.19 -19.81
N PHE A 88 23.69 -11.94 -20.19
CA PHE A 88 24.70 -11.10 -20.82
C PHE A 88 25.77 -10.57 -19.84
N THR A 89 25.46 -10.48 -18.56
CA THR A 89 26.43 -10.08 -17.52
C THR A 89 27.20 -11.25 -16.93
N ASN A 90 26.68 -12.48 -17.02
CA ASN A 90 27.31 -13.71 -16.52
C ASN A 90 28.00 -14.53 -17.63
N GLU A 91 28.80 -13.88 -18.48
CA GLU A 91 29.57 -14.57 -19.53
C GLU A 91 28.74 -15.48 -20.45
N LYS A 92 27.46 -15.17 -20.67
CA LYS A 92 26.51 -15.97 -21.47
C LYS A 92 26.21 -17.35 -20.88
N LYS A 93 26.33 -17.52 -19.56
CA LYS A 93 25.79 -18.66 -18.82
C LYS A 93 24.28 -18.50 -18.64
N ILE A 94 23.54 -19.57 -18.91
CA ILE A 94 22.08 -19.58 -18.79
C ILE A 94 21.71 -19.56 -17.30
N VAL A 95 20.82 -18.66 -16.91
CA VAL A 95 20.27 -18.55 -15.55
C VAL A 95 18.75 -18.66 -15.64
N GLU A 96 18.19 -19.64 -14.94
CA GLU A 96 16.76 -19.90 -14.95
C GLU A 96 16.10 -19.33 -13.69
N ILE A 97 15.16 -18.39 -13.86
CA ILE A 97 14.35 -17.91 -12.73
C ILE A 97 13.28 -18.97 -12.41
N PRO A 98 13.11 -19.38 -11.13
CA PRO A 98 13.67 -18.78 -9.91
C PRO A 98 14.95 -19.41 -9.37
N ASN A 99 15.53 -20.41 -10.07
CA ASN A 99 16.74 -21.14 -9.68
C ASN A 99 18.03 -20.35 -9.94
N VAL A 100 18.12 -19.15 -9.38
CA VAL A 100 19.35 -18.35 -9.44
C VAL A 100 20.29 -18.86 -8.36
N GLU A 101 21.28 -19.67 -8.77
CA GLU A 101 22.31 -20.17 -7.85
C GLU A 101 23.27 -19.05 -7.45
N LEU A 102 23.49 -18.91 -6.14
CA LEU A 102 24.43 -17.96 -5.55
C LEU A 102 25.83 -18.58 -5.52
N GLU A 103 26.41 -18.94 -6.67
CA GLU A 103 27.84 -19.27 -6.70
C GLU A 103 28.66 -18.04 -6.33
N ASP A 104 29.78 -18.27 -5.64
CA ASP A 104 30.59 -17.33 -4.85
C ASP A 104 30.44 -15.86 -5.26
N LEU A 105 29.52 -15.16 -4.59
CA LEU A 105 29.20 -13.74 -4.77
C LEU A 105 30.44 -12.85 -4.62
N HIS A 106 31.47 -13.30 -3.90
CA HIS A 106 32.73 -12.57 -3.75
C HIS A 106 33.62 -12.65 -5.01
N SER A 107 33.37 -13.63 -5.88
CA SER A 107 34.09 -13.84 -7.14
C SER A 107 33.33 -13.34 -8.38
N ALA A 108 32.04 -13.02 -8.23
CA ALA A 108 31.19 -12.56 -9.31
C ALA A 108 31.66 -11.18 -9.83
N ASN A 109 31.55 -10.97 -11.15
CA ASN A 109 31.85 -9.67 -11.73
C ASN A 109 30.81 -8.61 -11.29
N PRO A 110 31.18 -7.32 -11.23
CA PRO A 110 30.27 -6.26 -10.75
C PRO A 110 28.98 -6.13 -11.56
N GLN A 111 29.02 -6.38 -12.87
CA GLN A 111 27.86 -6.26 -13.75
C GLN A 111 26.82 -7.35 -13.47
N TYR A 112 27.29 -8.56 -13.15
CA TYR A 112 26.44 -9.66 -12.74
C TYR A 112 25.86 -9.44 -11.35
N LEU A 113 26.66 -8.92 -10.40
CA LEU A 113 26.17 -8.51 -9.08
C LEU A 113 25.03 -7.48 -9.17
N PHE A 114 25.15 -6.48 -10.06
CA PHE A 114 24.07 -5.54 -10.34
C PHE A 114 22.80 -6.25 -10.83
N SER A 115 22.96 -7.24 -11.70
CA SER A 115 21.86 -7.99 -12.32
C SER A 115 21.12 -8.87 -11.31
N ILE A 116 21.85 -9.59 -10.45
CA ILE A 116 21.27 -10.40 -9.37
C ILE A 116 20.58 -9.50 -8.33
N LEU A 117 21.20 -8.37 -7.97
CA LEU A 117 20.58 -7.38 -7.09
C LEU A 117 19.25 -6.89 -7.64
N LEU A 118 19.20 -6.53 -8.93
CA LEU A 118 17.98 -6.06 -9.58
C LEU A 118 16.89 -7.16 -9.56
N PHE A 119 17.28 -8.41 -9.82
CA PHE A 119 16.37 -9.56 -9.74
C PHE A 119 15.76 -9.72 -8.33
N HIS A 120 16.59 -9.69 -7.27
CA HIS A 120 16.10 -9.83 -5.90
C HIS A 120 15.21 -8.67 -5.47
N ARG A 121 15.58 -7.43 -5.82
CA ARG A 121 14.73 -6.26 -5.59
C ARG A 121 13.39 -6.38 -6.33
N TRP A 122 13.41 -6.80 -7.59
CA TRP A 122 12.22 -7.07 -8.39
C TRP A 122 11.34 -8.15 -7.75
N LEU A 123 11.91 -9.27 -7.33
CA LEU A 123 11.14 -10.39 -6.79
C LEU A 123 10.41 -9.99 -5.50
N LEU A 124 11.09 -9.25 -4.62
CA LEU A 124 10.49 -8.73 -3.38
C LEU A 124 9.34 -7.76 -3.69
N ASN A 125 9.60 -6.77 -4.55
CA ASN A 125 8.62 -5.76 -4.94
C ASN A 125 7.39 -6.36 -5.64
N THR A 126 7.61 -7.25 -6.60
CA THR A 126 6.55 -7.89 -7.39
C THR A 126 5.68 -8.78 -6.50
N SER A 127 6.29 -9.51 -5.56
CA SER A 127 5.53 -10.33 -4.61
C SER A 127 4.63 -9.49 -3.72
N MET A 128 5.10 -8.33 -3.24
CA MET A 128 4.26 -7.40 -2.46
C MET A 128 3.17 -6.75 -3.31
N HIS A 129 3.48 -6.36 -4.54
CA HIS A 129 2.52 -5.72 -5.42
C HIS A 129 1.36 -6.66 -5.77
N ARG A 130 1.63 -7.96 -5.95
CA ARG A 130 0.59 -9.00 -6.19
C ARG A 130 -0.40 -9.14 -5.02
N ILE A 131 0.04 -8.89 -3.79
CA ILE A 131 -0.80 -9.00 -2.58
C ILE A 131 -1.60 -7.70 -2.35
N THR A 132 -0.98 -6.55 -2.56
CA THR A 132 -1.50 -5.24 -2.15
C THR A 132 -2.33 -4.53 -3.21
N SER A 133 -2.12 -4.86 -4.49
CA SER A 133 -2.86 -4.26 -5.61
C SER A 133 -3.84 -5.27 -6.19
N ASN A 134 -4.95 -4.78 -6.75
CA ASN A 134 -5.83 -5.58 -7.61
C ASN A 134 -5.06 -5.94 -8.89
N TRP A 135 -4.12 -6.88 -8.78
CA TRP A 135 -3.33 -7.40 -9.88
C TRP A 135 -4.28 -8.03 -10.90
N GLN A 136 -4.66 -7.25 -11.90
CA GLN A 136 -5.44 -7.74 -13.03
C GLN A 136 -4.48 -8.46 -13.97
N LEU A 137 -4.81 -9.72 -14.31
CA LEU A 137 -4.13 -10.47 -15.36
C LEU A 137 -4.01 -9.59 -16.61
N ARG A 138 -2.79 -9.22 -16.99
CA ARG A 138 -2.54 -8.60 -18.29
C ARG A 138 -2.41 -9.72 -19.31
N ILE A 139 -3.54 -10.11 -19.91
CA ILE A 139 -3.60 -11.13 -20.97
C ILE A 139 -2.78 -10.62 -22.16
N GLY A 140 -1.69 -11.32 -22.49
CA GLY A 140 -0.79 -11.00 -23.58
C GLY A 140 -0.38 -12.24 -24.36
N ILE A 141 0.29 -12.06 -25.49
CA ILE A 141 0.75 -13.18 -26.34
C ILE A 141 1.79 -14.05 -25.60
N ASN A 142 2.47 -13.47 -24.60
CA ASN A 142 3.42 -14.10 -23.68
C ASN A 142 2.79 -14.35 -22.29
N ASP A 143 1.69 -15.11 -22.24
CA ASP A 143 1.04 -15.48 -20.98
C ASP A 143 1.88 -16.53 -20.22
N MET A 144 2.06 -16.28 -18.91
CA MET A 144 2.54 -17.27 -17.95
C MET A 144 1.36 -17.74 -17.11
N SER A 145 1.37 -19.01 -16.70
CA SER A 145 0.32 -19.51 -15.83
C SER A 145 0.43 -18.88 -14.44
N THR A 146 -0.71 -18.69 -13.77
CA THR A 146 -0.75 -18.21 -12.38
C THR A 146 0.00 -19.13 -11.42
N VAL A 147 0.11 -20.42 -11.76
CA VAL A 147 0.89 -21.42 -11.02
C VAL A 147 2.37 -21.08 -11.10
N ASP A 148 2.89 -20.80 -12.30
CA ASP A 148 4.31 -20.46 -12.49
C ASP A 148 4.68 -19.15 -11.77
N GLU A 149 3.80 -18.14 -11.81
CA GLU A 149 4.00 -16.90 -11.06
C GLU A 149 4.10 -17.16 -9.54
N THR A 150 3.29 -18.10 -9.04
CA THR A 150 3.23 -18.46 -7.62
C THR A 150 4.47 -19.25 -7.20
N ILE A 151 5.00 -20.12 -8.07
CA ILE A 151 6.27 -20.83 -7.83
C ILE A 151 7.42 -19.83 -7.74
N ILE A 152 7.49 -18.87 -8.66
CA ILE A 152 8.54 -17.84 -8.66
C ILE A 152 8.46 -16.98 -7.39
N CYS A 153 7.26 -16.52 -7.02
CA CYS A 153 7.02 -15.73 -5.81
C CYS A 153 6.80 -16.58 -4.54
N SER A 154 7.31 -17.81 -4.51
CA SER A 154 7.14 -18.71 -3.37
C SER A 154 7.81 -18.17 -2.10
N SER A 155 7.31 -18.60 -0.94
CA SER A 155 7.86 -18.19 0.35
C SER A 155 9.35 -18.55 0.51
N GLU A 156 9.82 -19.63 -0.12
CA GLU A 156 11.23 -20.01 -0.13
C GLU A 156 12.08 -18.99 -0.90
N ASN A 157 11.67 -18.61 -2.11
CA ASN A 157 12.41 -17.63 -2.92
C ASN A 157 12.41 -16.24 -2.29
N ILE A 158 11.34 -15.89 -1.58
CA ILE A 158 11.26 -14.65 -0.81
C ILE A 158 12.21 -14.66 0.37
N LYS A 159 12.31 -15.78 1.12
CA LYS A 159 13.31 -15.91 2.20
C LYS A 159 14.74 -15.78 1.68
N LYS A 160 15.07 -16.42 0.55
CA LYS A 160 16.38 -16.27 -0.11
C LYS A 160 16.65 -14.81 -0.49
N THR A 161 15.63 -14.14 -1.02
CA THR A 161 15.71 -12.73 -1.42
C THR A 161 15.93 -11.79 -0.25
N ILE A 162 15.22 -11.97 0.87
CA ILE A 162 15.40 -11.15 2.08
C ILE A 162 16.81 -11.33 2.62
N THR A 163 17.29 -12.58 2.67
CA THR A 163 18.66 -12.90 3.12
C THR A 163 19.68 -12.19 2.23
N PHE A 164 19.58 -12.37 0.91
CA PHE A 164 20.45 -11.72 -0.07
C PHE A 164 20.47 -10.19 0.05
N LEU A 165 19.30 -9.55 0.13
CA LEU A 165 19.21 -8.09 0.23
C LEU A 165 19.72 -7.57 1.58
N THR A 166 19.60 -8.35 2.64
CA THR A 166 20.18 -8.02 3.95
C THR A 166 21.69 -8.11 3.89
N ASP A 167 22.25 -9.16 3.28
CA ASP A 167 23.69 -9.32 3.10
C ASP A 167 24.27 -8.24 2.18
N ALA A 168 23.51 -7.81 1.16
CA ALA A 168 23.88 -6.72 0.28
C ALA A 168 24.11 -5.39 1.01
N LEU A 169 23.41 -5.15 2.13
CA LEU A 169 23.64 -3.97 2.96
C LEU A 169 25.02 -3.98 3.64
N GLU A 170 25.73 -5.10 3.68
CA GLU A 170 27.07 -5.21 4.25
C GLU A 170 28.18 -5.18 3.19
N TRP A 171 27.85 -5.00 1.91
CA TRP A 171 28.84 -4.97 0.83
C TRP A 171 29.78 -3.76 0.94
N GLU A 172 31.07 -4.01 0.80
CA GLU A 172 32.11 -2.97 0.77
C GLU A 172 32.12 -2.23 -0.57
N THR A 173 31.97 -2.97 -1.67
CA THR A 173 31.96 -2.45 -3.04
C THR A 173 30.55 -2.58 -3.61
N ILE A 174 30.02 -1.48 -4.11
CA ILE A 174 28.68 -1.42 -4.71
C ILE A 174 28.83 -1.55 -6.21
N PRO A 175 28.06 -2.43 -6.87
CA PRO A 175 28.11 -2.55 -8.31
C PRO A 175 27.52 -1.30 -8.97
N ASP A 176 28.15 -0.84 -10.03
CA ASP A 176 27.66 0.30 -10.80
C ASP A 176 26.35 -0.02 -11.53
N MET A 177 25.53 1.00 -11.72
CA MET A 177 24.32 0.92 -12.53
C MET A 177 24.67 0.85 -14.01
N LEU A 178 24.21 -0.20 -14.69
CA LEU A 178 24.42 -0.36 -16.13
C LEU A 178 23.60 0.69 -16.89
N THR A 179 24.22 1.47 -17.78
CA THR A 179 23.53 2.52 -18.54
C THR A 179 23.19 2.08 -19.95
N PHE A 180 22.40 2.89 -20.66
CA PHE A 180 22.06 2.67 -22.07
C PHE A 180 23.29 2.39 -22.96
N ASN A 181 24.41 3.07 -22.67
CA ASN A 181 25.62 2.97 -23.47
C ASN A 181 26.45 1.70 -23.17
N CYS A 182 26.14 0.97 -22.10
CA CYS A 182 26.80 -0.29 -21.80
C CYS A 182 26.49 -1.39 -22.82
N PHE A 183 25.34 -1.31 -23.48
CA PHE A 183 24.89 -2.36 -24.40
C PHE A 183 25.11 -1.93 -25.84
N LYS A 184 26.05 -2.54 -26.57
CA LYS A 184 26.28 -2.23 -28.00
C LYS A 184 25.40 -3.13 -28.86
N LEU A 185 24.77 -2.53 -29.87
CA LEU A 185 23.95 -3.28 -30.81
C LEU A 185 24.85 -3.95 -31.85
N PRO A 186 24.58 -5.22 -32.22
CA PRO A 186 25.16 -5.80 -33.41
C PRO A 186 24.84 -4.93 -34.64
N THR A 187 25.80 -4.78 -35.54
CA THR A 187 25.67 -3.98 -36.76
C THR A 187 25.85 -4.87 -37.98
N GLU A 188 25.44 -4.40 -39.16
CA GLU A 188 25.65 -5.12 -40.44
C GLU A 188 27.13 -5.47 -40.70
N SER A 189 28.05 -4.71 -40.10
CA SER A 189 29.50 -4.91 -40.21
C SER A 189 30.13 -5.66 -39.03
N ASN A 190 29.37 -5.90 -37.95
CA ASN A 190 29.86 -6.56 -36.74
C ASN A 190 28.72 -7.33 -36.05
N ASP A 191 28.73 -8.65 -36.23
CA ASP A 191 27.77 -9.57 -35.60
C ASP A 191 28.17 -9.96 -34.16
N CYS A 192 29.29 -9.45 -33.64
CA CYS A 192 29.72 -9.75 -32.28
C CYS A 192 28.85 -9.03 -31.25
N ILE A 193 28.50 -9.75 -30.19
CA ILE A 193 27.83 -9.20 -29.01
C ILE A 193 28.92 -8.52 -28.17
N GLU A 194 28.85 -7.20 -28.09
CA GLU A 194 29.82 -6.38 -27.37
C GLU A 194 29.12 -5.54 -26.29
N PHE A 195 29.85 -5.32 -25.20
CA PHE A 195 29.43 -4.49 -24.09
C PHE A 195 30.53 -3.51 -23.71
N ASP A 196 30.13 -2.34 -23.22
CA ASP A 196 31.02 -1.26 -22.79
C ASP A 196 30.73 -0.93 -21.33
N TRP A 197 31.22 -1.81 -20.45
CA TRP A 197 30.95 -1.72 -19.03
C TRP A 197 31.52 -0.45 -18.40
N ASP A 198 32.53 0.17 -19.00
CA ASP A 198 33.09 1.47 -18.57
C ASP A 198 32.10 2.64 -18.69
N LYS A 199 30.97 2.42 -19.38
CA LYS A 199 29.84 3.37 -19.44
C LYS A 199 28.85 3.18 -18.29
N SER A 200 29.13 2.31 -17.32
CA SER A 200 28.33 2.20 -16.10
C SER A 200 28.36 3.52 -15.32
N GLN A 201 27.35 3.72 -14.47
CA GLN A 201 27.25 4.89 -13.62
C GLN A 201 27.37 4.46 -12.15
N PRO A 202 28.26 5.08 -11.36
CA PRO A 202 28.42 4.71 -9.97
C PRO A 202 27.15 5.01 -9.16
N ILE A 203 26.80 4.08 -8.29
CA ILE A 203 25.73 4.22 -7.30
C ILE A 203 26.37 4.60 -5.97
N SER A 204 25.92 5.69 -5.36
CA SER A 204 26.45 6.07 -4.05
C SER A 204 26.03 5.07 -2.97
N LYS A 205 26.84 4.92 -1.92
CA LYS A 205 26.53 4.03 -0.80
C LYS A 205 25.22 4.35 -0.11
N ASN A 206 24.92 5.64 0.06
CA ASN A 206 23.67 6.10 0.64
C ASN A 206 22.48 5.81 -0.29
N GLU A 207 22.63 6.00 -1.61
CA GLU A 207 21.57 5.72 -2.59
C GLU A 207 21.21 4.23 -2.60
N PHE A 208 22.24 3.38 -2.61
CA PHE A 208 22.11 1.93 -2.56
C PHE A 208 21.43 1.46 -1.26
N TYR A 209 21.91 1.91 -0.11
CA TYR A 209 21.33 1.55 1.19
C TYR A 209 19.92 2.07 1.38
N ALA A 210 19.64 3.31 0.97
CA ALA A 210 18.31 3.89 1.11
C ALA A 210 17.28 3.06 0.33
N GLN A 211 17.61 2.69 -0.91
CA GLN A 211 16.71 1.94 -1.76
C GLN A 211 16.46 0.51 -1.24
N ILE A 212 17.51 -0.21 -0.82
CA ILE A 212 17.35 -1.59 -0.30
C ILE A 212 16.60 -1.58 1.03
N ASN A 213 16.90 -0.64 1.94
CA ASN A 213 16.15 -0.50 3.19
C ASN A 213 14.69 -0.12 2.93
N TYR A 214 14.39 0.66 1.90
CA TYR A 214 13.00 0.95 1.54
C TYR A 214 12.26 -0.31 1.06
N ASP A 215 12.89 -1.09 0.18
CA ASP A 215 12.32 -2.34 -0.35
C ASP A 215 12.05 -3.34 0.80
N LEU A 216 13.02 -3.55 1.70
CA LEU A 216 12.88 -4.41 2.88
C LEU A 216 11.86 -3.88 3.88
N GLY A 217 11.90 -2.58 4.19
CA GLY A 217 10.97 -1.95 5.13
C GLY A 217 9.53 -2.07 4.66
N THR A 218 9.28 -1.84 3.37
CA THR A 218 7.96 -2.01 2.75
C THR A 218 7.49 -3.46 2.86
N PHE A 219 8.36 -4.43 2.58
CA PHE A 219 8.03 -5.84 2.74
C PHE A 219 7.62 -6.20 4.18
N PHE A 220 8.46 -5.85 5.18
CA PHE A 220 8.17 -6.16 6.58
C PHE A 220 6.92 -5.43 7.10
N PHE A 221 6.65 -4.22 6.59
CA PHE A 221 5.43 -3.49 6.93
C PHE A 221 4.17 -4.26 6.53
N TYR A 222 4.14 -4.81 5.31
CA TYR A 222 3.00 -5.61 4.84
C TYR A 222 2.93 -7.01 5.45
N GLN A 223 4.04 -7.51 6.01
CA GLN A 223 4.04 -8.72 6.86
C GLN A 223 3.64 -8.44 8.31
N GLU A 224 3.27 -7.20 8.64
CA GLU A 224 2.93 -6.75 10.00
C GLU A 224 4.10 -6.86 11.00
N GLU A 225 5.33 -6.99 10.52
CA GLU A 225 6.56 -6.99 11.31
C GLU A 225 7.06 -5.55 11.53
N TYR A 226 6.23 -4.74 12.20
CA TYR A 226 6.41 -3.28 12.29
C TYR A 226 7.73 -2.85 12.94
N ASP A 227 8.29 -3.62 13.87
CA ASP A 227 9.59 -3.31 14.51
C ASP A 227 10.76 -3.39 13.51
N LEU A 228 10.75 -4.42 12.66
CA LEU A 228 11.75 -4.56 11.59
C LEU A 228 11.54 -3.51 10.51
N ALA A 229 10.27 -3.29 10.12
CA ALA A 229 9.91 -2.26 9.15
C ALA A 229 10.41 -0.88 9.61
N LYS A 230 10.16 -0.51 10.87
CA LYS A 230 10.63 0.73 11.50
C LYS A 230 12.14 0.88 11.41
N LYS A 231 12.90 -0.18 11.74
CA LYS A 231 14.37 -0.16 11.68
C LYS A 231 14.86 0.14 10.28
N HIS A 232 14.28 -0.51 9.27
CA HIS A 232 14.63 -0.30 7.87
C HIS A 232 14.23 1.10 7.37
N PHE A 233 13.00 1.55 7.63
CA PHE A 233 12.58 2.90 7.24
C PHE A 233 13.41 4.00 7.90
N SER A 234 13.82 3.82 9.16
CA SER A 234 14.71 4.76 9.86
C SER A 234 16.08 4.84 9.19
N LYS A 235 16.68 3.70 8.83
CA LYS A 235 17.94 3.65 8.07
C LYS A 235 17.81 4.28 6.69
N CYS A 236 16.68 4.03 6.00
CA CYS A 236 16.36 4.65 4.72
C CYS A 236 16.34 6.18 4.83
N LEU A 237 15.66 6.72 5.84
CA LEU A 237 15.58 8.16 6.09
C LEU A 237 16.95 8.77 6.42
N GLN A 238 17.77 8.10 7.23
CA GLN A 238 19.14 8.57 7.54
C GLN A 238 19.97 8.69 6.26
N CYS A 239 19.97 7.66 5.42
CA CYS A 239 20.70 7.69 4.15
C CYS A 239 20.18 8.79 3.21
N PHE A 240 18.88 9.12 3.27
CA PHE A 240 18.27 10.16 2.44
C PHE A 240 18.73 11.58 2.80
N VAL A 241 18.85 11.90 4.09
CA VAL A 241 19.26 13.24 4.55
C VAL A 241 20.65 13.61 4.05
N ASP A 242 21.51 12.61 3.87
CA ASP A 242 22.91 12.77 3.49
C ASP A 242 23.15 12.67 1.96
N MET A 243 22.10 12.70 1.13
CA MET A 243 22.22 12.62 -0.33
C MET A 243 21.99 13.97 -1.03
N PRO A 244 23.04 14.62 -1.58
CA PRO A 244 22.90 15.88 -2.31
C PRO A 244 22.41 15.71 -3.76
N GLU A 245 22.72 14.58 -4.42
CA GLU A 245 22.28 14.27 -5.80
C GLU A 245 21.94 12.78 -5.93
N VAL A 246 20.84 12.47 -6.63
CA VAL A 246 20.36 11.10 -6.88
C VAL A 246 20.60 10.75 -8.35
N ASN A 247 21.34 9.67 -8.59
CA ASN A 247 21.69 9.22 -9.95
C ASN A 247 20.56 8.45 -10.64
N GLY A 248 19.54 8.06 -9.88
CA GLY A 248 18.25 7.53 -10.34
C GLY A 248 18.12 6.02 -10.22
N PHE A 249 19.01 5.38 -9.47
CA PHE A 249 18.80 4.03 -8.94
C PHE A 249 17.78 4.06 -7.78
N TYR A 250 17.78 5.17 -7.04
CA TYR A 250 16.81 5.47 -5.98
C TYR A 250 15.50 6.03 -6.55
N ASP A 251 14.39 5.39 -6.16
CA ASP A 251 13.02 5.71 -6.57
C ASP A 251 12.07 5.64 -5.36
N VAL A 252 12.48 6.20 -4.22
CA VAL A 252 11.66 6.21 -3.01
C VAL A 252 10.86 7.50 -2.95
N ASP A 253 9.53 7.36 -2.77
CA ASP A 253 8.67 8.48 -2.44
C ASP A 253 8.85 8.88 -0.98
N LYS A 254 9.51 10.01 -0.76
CA LYS A 254 9.75 10.57 0.57
C LYS A 254 8.46 10.74 1.39
N ARG A 255 7.35 11.16 0.77
CA ARG A 255 6.09 11.36 1.47
C ARG A 255 5.53 10.02 1.95
N MET A 256 5.62 9.00 1.11
CA MET A 256 5.20 7.65 1.48
C MET A 256 6.09 7.06 2.58
N LEU A 257 7.40 7.28 2.51
CA LEU A 257 8.33 6.89 3.59
C LEU A 257 7.96 7.54 4.93
N GLU A 258 7.64 8.84 4.95
CA GLU A 258 7.21 9.54 6.17
C GLU A 258 5.93 8.93 6.76
N VAL A 259 4.97 8.58 5.91
CA VAL A 259 3.74 7.89 6.33
C VAL A 259 4.04 6.50 6.89
N TYR A 260 4.91 5.71 6.25
CA TYR A 260 5.31 4.40 6.77
C TYR A 260 5.99 4.52 8.13
N ILE A 261 6.90 5.49 8.29
CA ILE A 261 7.55 5.77 9.56
C ILE A 261 6.50 6.12 10.61
N HIS A 262 5.58 7.03 10.31
CA HIS A 262 4.53 7.42 11.24
C HIS A 262 3.63 6.25 11.64
N ALA A 263 3.23 5.43 10.66
CA ALA A 263 2.44 4.22 10.89
C ALA A 263 3.18 3.20 11.78
N CYS A 264 4.48 3.01 11.59
CA CYS A 264 5.30 2.13 12.43
C CYS A 264 5.55 2.68 13.85
N HIS A 265 5.52 4.01 14.03
CA HIS A 265 5.77 4.64 15.33
C HIS A 265 4.56 4.61 16.27
N GLY A 266 3.38 4.25 15.78
CA GLY A 266 2.17 3.99 16.57
C GLY A 266 2.00 4.88 17.79
N SER A 267 1.59 6.15 17.62
CA SER A 267 1.19 7.06 18.71
C SER A 267 2.07 7.08 19.98
N GLN A 268 3.39 6.82 19.89
CA GLN A 268 4.26 6.82 21.08
C GLN A 268 4.59 8.23 21.58
N GLU A 269 4.31 9.28 20.81
CA GLU A 269 4.32 10.65 21.32
C GLU A 269 2.93 10.99 21.86
N MET A 270 2.89 11.45 23.13
CA MET A 270 1.70 11.88 23.87
C MET A 270 0.98 13.12 23.27
N HIS A 271 0.95 13.26 21.96
CA HIS A 271 -0.11 14.01 21.31
C HIS A 271 -1.31 13.09 21.25
N LYS A 272 -2.40 13.44 21.96
CA LYS A 272 -3.70 12.82 21.73
C LYS A 272 -3.95 12.93 20.22
N GLY A 273 -3.85 11.81 19.49
CA GLY A 273 -4.08 11.76 18.04
C GLY A 273 -5.45 12.32 17.67
N ASN A 274 -5.78 12.38 16.39
CA ASN A 274 -7.12 12.83 15.99
C ASN A 274 -8.21 11.92 16.60
N LEU A 275 -9.47 12.37 16.64
CA LEU A 275 -10.53 11.62 17.32
C LEU A 275 -10.77 10.24 16.69
N LEU A 276 -10.45 10.05 15.42
CA LEU A 276 -10.54 8.74 14.75
C LEU A 276 -9.44 7.78 15.23
N GLU A 277 -8.21 8.24 15.42
CA GLU A 277 -7.12 7.47 16.03
C GLU A 277 -7.44 7.11 17.49
N GLN A 278 -7.98 8.06 18.25
CA GLN A 278 -8.43 7.82 19.61
C GLN A 278 -9.57 6.79 19.65
N LEU A 279 -10.51 6.86 18.70
CA LEU A 279 -11.58 5.86 18.55
C LEU A 279 -11.01 4.47 18.31
N ASN A 280 -10.13 4.31 17.32
CA ASN A 280 -9.52 3.02 16.98
C ASN A 280 -8.72 2.47 18.17
N SER A 281 -7.95 3.32 18.84
CA SER A 281 -7.20 2.97 20.05
C SER A 281 -8.14 2.53 21.18
N SER A 282 -9.28 3.20 21.35
CA SER A 282 -10.30 2.83 22.33
C SER A 282 -10.90 1.46 22.00
N ILE A 283 -11.21 1.15 20.73
CA ILE A 283 -11.77 -0.15 20.33
C ILE A 283 -10.80 -1.29 20.71
N VAL A 284 -9.51 -1.14 20.41
CA VAL A 284 -8.48 -2.12 20.79
C VAL A 284 -8.36 -2.25 22.31
N ASN A 285 -8.44 -1.13 23.03
CA ASN A 285 -8.35 -1.08 24.49
C ASN A 285 -9.72 -1.22 25.18
N GLN A 286 -10.54 -2.17 24.72
CA GLN A 286 -11.80 -2.52 25.38
C GLN A 286 -12.76 -1.34 25.60
N TYR A 287 -12.86 -0.47 24.60
CA TYR A 287 -13.72 0.71 24.57
C TYR A 287 -13.47 1.73 25.70
N MET A 288 -12.25 1.78 26.24
CA MET A 288 -11.88 2.76 27.26
C MET A 288 -12.07 4.20 26.79
N SER A 289 -12.73 5.01 27.61
CA SER A 289 -12.99 6.45 27.33
C SER A 289 -13.82 6.73 26.07
N ILE A 290 -14.50 5.71 25.52
CA ILE A 290 -15.27 5.84 24.28
C ILE A 290 -16.33 6.96 24.34
N THR A 291 -17.02 7.12 25.47
CA THR A 291 -18.04 8.17 25.63
C THR A 291 -17.44 9.57 25.54
N THR A 292 -16.25 9.79 26.09
CA THR A 292 -15.54 11.08 26.02
C THR A 292 -15.12 11.40 24.60
N ILE A 293 -14.62 10.40 23.85
CA ILE A 293 -14.23 10.56 22.44
C ILE A 293 -15.46 10.96 21.61
N LEU A 294 -16.57 10.24 21.78
CA LEU A 294 -17.81 10.49 21.06
C LEU A 294 -18.45 11.85 21.40
N GLN A 295 -18.31 12.32 22.64
CA GLN A 295 -18.73 13.67 23.04
C GLN A 295 -17.90 14.75 22.33
N GLN A 296 -16.58 14.62 22.33
CA GLN A 296 -15.71 15.57 21.63
C GLN A 296 -16.02 15.59 20.13
N ASP A 297 -16.25 14.42 19.54
CA ASP A 297 -16.56 14.32 18.12
C ASP A 297 -17.92 14.93 17.75
N ASN A 298 -18.91 14.97 18.66
CA ASN A 298 -20.15 15.72 18.41
C ASN A 298 -19.88 17.22 18.17
N ILE A 299 -18.77 17.76 18.70
CA ILE A 299 -18.33 19.14 18.47
C ILE A 299 -17.47 19.22 17.20
N TYR A 300 -16.40 18.43 17.11
CA TYR A 300 -15.35 18.58 16.09
C TYR A 300 -15.65 17.90 14.76
N ARG A 301 -16.45 16.83 14.76
CA ARG A 301 -16.90 16.14 13.54
C ARG A 301 -15.81 15.50 12.70
N GLU A 302 -14.79 14.96 13.35
CA GLU A 302 -13.66 14.30 12.72
C GLU A 302 -13.95 12.82 12.38
N ILE A 303 -14.75 12.13 13.20
CA ILE A 303 -15.05 10.72 13.00
C ILE A 303 -16.17 10.58 11.95
N PRO A 304 -15.97 9.80 10.87
CA PRO A 304 -17.04 9.53 9.92
C PRO A 304 -18.21 8.80 10.62
N LEU A 305 -19.44 9.25 10.37
CA LEU A 305 -20.63 8.70 11.03
C LEU A 305 -20.73 7.17 10.92
N ALA A 306 -20.35 6.59 9.77
CA ALA A 306 -20.33 5.14 9.56
C ALA A 306 -19.50 4.39 10.62
N HIS A 307 -18.34 4.92 11.02
CA HIS A 307 -17.50 4.31 12.06
C HIS A 307 -18.19 4.32 13.43
N ARG A 308 -18.95 5.38 13.74
CA ARG A 308 -19.72 5.46 14.99
C ARG A 308 -20.90 4.48 15.04
N LEU A 309 -21.55 4.28 13.90
CA LEU A 309 -22.63 3.30 13.78
C LEU A 309 -22.09 1.86 13.89
N ASN A 310 -20.95 1.57 13.25
CA ASN A 310 -20.29 0.27 13.37
C ASN A 310 -19.86 0.00 14.81
N LEU A 311 -19.23 0.96 15.48
CA LEU A 311 -18.87 0.86 16.90
C LEU A 311 -20.08 0.47 17.78
N GLU A 312 -21.24 1.10 17.54
CA GLU A 312 -22.46 0.80 18.29
C GLU A 312 -22.89 -0.66 18.09
N LEU A 313 -22.85 -1.16 16.84
CA LEU A 313 -23.15 -2.55 16.52
C LEU A 313 -22.12 -3.52 17.15
N ASP A 314 -20.84 -3.16 17.13
CA ASP A 314 -19.76 -3.95 17.71
C ASP A 314 -19.94 -4.11 19.22
N ILE A 315 -20.23 -3.01 19.93
CA ILE A 315 -20.50 -3.02 21.38
C ILE A 315 -21.78 -3.80 21.69
N GLN A 316 -22.84 -3.64 20.89
CA GLN A 316 -24.06 -4.42 21.04
C GLN A 316 -23.78 -5.92 20.89
N GLY A 317 -23.01 -6.32 19.87
CA GLY A 317 -22.60 -7.70 19.64
C GLY A 317 -21.73 -8.26 20.78
N ALA A 318 -20.77 -7.48 21.26
CA ALA A 318 -19.89 -7.85 22.37
C ALA A 318 -20.65 -8.04 23.70
N LEU A 319 -21.66 -7.20 23.95
CA LEU A 319 -22.55 -7.33 25.11
C LEU A 319 -23.44 -8.57 25.02
N SER A 320 -23.99 -8.86 23.84
CA SER A 320 -24.85 -10.03 23.63
C SER A 320 -24.10 -11.37 23.71
N SER A 321 -22.82 -11.40 23.32
CA SER A 321 -21.99 -12.61 23.38
C SER A 321 -21.38 -12.87 24.76
N GLY A 322 -21.43 -11.89 25.68
CA GLY A 322 -20.78 -11.99 26.99
C GLY A 322 -19.25 -11.91 26.93
N ALA A 323 -18.67 -11.61 25.76
CA ALA A 323 -17.22 -11.45 25.58
C ALA A 323 -16.65 -10.23 26.34
N PHE A 324 -17.53 -9.33 26.77
CA PHE A 324 -17.17 -8.06 27.38
C PHE A 324 -18.16 -7.67 28.49
N THR A 325 -17.65 -7.16 29.61
CA THR A 325 -18.47 -6.68 30.74
C THR A 325 -18.24 -5.18 30.93
N VAL A 326 -19.31 -4.39 30.73
CA VAL A 326 -19.34 -2.95 30.99
C VAL A 326 -20.59 -2.56 31.75
N ALA A 327 -20.58 -1.32 32.23
CA ALA A 327 -21.78 -0.69 32.77
C ALA A 327 -22.94 -0.84 31.77
N ARG A 328 -24.08 -1.29 32.27
CA ARG A 328 -25.28 -1.62 31.47
C ARG A 328 -25.82 -0.41 30.68
N ASP A 329 -25.40 0.80 31.03
CA ASP A 329 -25.80 2.06 30.41
C ASP A 329 -24.89 2.51 29.26
N LEU A 330 -23.74 1.87 29.03
CA LEU A 330 -22.77 2.30 28.00
C LEU A 330 -23.40 2.33 26.61
N LEU A 331 -24.08 1.25 26.21
CA LEU A 331 -24.73 1.17 24.90
C LEU A 331 -25.77 2.28 24.72
N PHE A 332 -26.54 2.60 25.77
CA PHE A 332 -27.55 3.67 25.72
C PHE A 332 -26.91 5.06 25.62
N LYS A 333 -25.76 5.28 26.27
CA LYS A 333 -24.99 6.52 26.14
C LYS A 333 -24.45 6.71 24.72
N ILE A 334 -23.94 5.65 24.10
CA ILE A 334 -23.43 5.68 22.73
C ILE A 334 -24.57 5.97 21.74
N LYS A 335 -25.71 5.29 21.89
CA LYS A 335 -26.93 5.56 21.11
C LYS A 335 -27.36 7.02 21.21
N ALA A 336 -27.45 7.56 22.43
CA ALA A 336 -27.83 8.96 22.65
C ALA A 336 -26.84 9.94 21.99
N LEU A 337 -25.53 9.70 22.10
CA LEU A 337 -24.51 10.52 21.45
C LEU A 337 -24.58 10.43 19.92
N ASN A 338 -24.91 9.26 19.36
CA ASN A 338 -25.10 9.09 17.92
C ASN A 338 -26.39 9.73 17.40
N ILE A 339 -27.46 9.79 18.19
CA ILE A 339 -28.66 10.57 17.83
C ILE A 339 -28.31 12.05 17.69
N VAL A 340 -27.64 12.63 18.70
CA VAL A 340 -27.16 14.03 18.63
C VAL A 340 -26.33 14.23 17.36
N ARG A 341 -25.44 13.28 17.06
CA ARG A 341 -24.60 13.36 15.87
C ARG A 341 -25.41 13.36 14.56
N CYS A 342 -26.34 12.41 14.40
CA CYS A 342 -27.18 12.32 13.21
C CYS A 342 -28.01 13.58 12.99
N VAL A 343 -28.56 14.17 14.06
CA VAL A 343 -29.30 15.44 13.99
C VAL A 343 -28.37 16.53 13.46
N LEU A 344 -27.18 16.71 14.05
CA LEU A 344 -26.20 17.74 13.65
C LEU A 344 -25.73 17.60 12.19
N ASP A 345 -25.65 16.37 11.67
CA ASP A 345 -25.26 16.08 10.29
C ASP A 345 -26.46 16.05 9.31
N ARG A 346 -27.68 16.32 9.79
CA ARG A 346 -28.94 16.21 9.04
C ARG A 346 -29.11 14.85 8.36
N LYS A 347 -28.66 13.79 9.03
CA LYS A 347 -28.77 12.42 8.57
C LYS A 347 -30.03 11.78 9.15
N PRO A 348 -30.69 10.91 8.37
CA PRO A 348 -31.92 10.29 8.82
C PRO A 348 -31.67 9.33 9.99
N LEU A 349 -32.60 9.32 10.94
CA LEU A 349 -32.54 8.53 12.17
C LEU A 349 -33.16 7.13 12.01
N TYR A 350 -33.12 6.53 10.81
CA TYR A 350 -33.84 5.29 10.50
C TYR A 350 -33.53 4.10 11.45
N HIS A 351 -32.36 4.10 12.10
CA HIS A 351 -31.94 3.08 13.07
C HIS A 351 -32.17 3.48 14.54
N TYR A 352 -32.50 4.75 14.80
CA TYR A 352 -32.76 5.28 16.14
C TYR A 352 -34.25 5.48 16.31
N SER A 353 -34.94 4.41 16.72
CA SER A 353 -36.21 4.60 17.39
C SER A 353 -35.96 5.40 18.66
N VAL A 354 -36.83 6.37 18.96
CA VAL A 354 -36.79 7.15 20.19
C VAL A 354 -36.85 6.22 21.44
N PHE A 355 -37.49 5.06 21.29
CA PHE A 355 -37.53 3.97 22.28
C PHE A 355 -36.22 3.20 22.47
N SER A 356 -35.19 3.48 21.65
CA SER A 356 -33.88 2.82 21.73
C SER A 356 -33.03 3.32 22.90
N VAL A 357 -33.34 4.49 23.47
CA VAL A 357 -32.70 5.01 24.68
C VAL A 357 -33.60 4.69 25.87
N LYS A 358 -33.21 3.69 26.67
CA LYS A 358 -34.00 3.17 27.81
C LYS A 358 -34.28 4.20 28.92
N SER A 359 -33.62 5.35 28.88
CA SER A 359 -33.75 6.41 29.89
C SER A 359 -33.73 7.80 29.23
N ILE A 360 -34.78 8.59 29.48
CA ILE A 360 -34.89 10.01 29.10
C ILE A 360 -33.71 10.81 29.66
N GLU A 361 -33.18 10.41 30.83
CA GLU A 361 -32.04 11.09 31.46
C GLU A 361 -30.75 10.91 30.66
N ILE A 362 -30.50 9.70 30.15
CA ILE A 362 -29.34 9.42 29.29
C ILE A 362 -29.48 10.16 27.96
N PHE A 363 -30.70 10.22 27.43
CA PHE A 363 -31.00 10.95 26.22
C PHE A 363 -30.67 12.44 26.38
N LEU A 364 -31.27 13.12 27.37
CA LEU A 364 -31.04 14.54 27.63
C LEU A 364 -29.59 14.85 28.02
N TRP A 365 -28.93 13.95 28.75
CA TRP A 365 -27.52 14.06 29.09
C TRP A 365 -26.63 14.22 27.84
N ALA A 366 -26.91 13.49 26.76
CA ALA A 366 -26.12 13.56 25.54
C ALA A 366 -26.21 14.93 24.85
N PHE A 367 -27.34 15.63 24.99
CA PHE A 367 -27.50 17.00 24.51
C PHE A 367 -26.79 17.98 25.45
N GLN A 368 -26.95 17.80 26.76
CA GLN A 368 -26.48 18.72 27.79
C GLN A 368 -24.95 18.80 27.85
N ILE A 369 -24.28 17.65 27.75
CA ILE A 369 -22.85 17.51 28.01
C ILE A 369 -21.97 18.36 27.06
N THR A 370 -22.42 18.57 25.83
CA THR A 370 -21.74 19.42 24.83
C THR A 370 -22.49 20.69 24.47
N TRP A 371 -23.64 20.95 25.10
CA TRP A 371 -24.54 22.06 24.76
C TRP A 371 -23.82 23.42 24.72
N LYS A 372 -23.01 23.70 25.73
CA LYS A 372 -22.30 24.99 25.87
C LYS A 372 -21.31 25.22 24.73
N SER A 373 -20.71 24.16 24.19
CA SER A 373 -19.69 24.19 23.15
C SER A 373 -20.25 24.26 21.73
N PHE A 374 -21.56 24.01 21.55
CA PHE A 374 -22.19 24.06 20.24
C PHE A 374 -22.36 25.48 19.70
N SER A 375 -22.26 25.61 18.37
CA SER A 375 -22.57 26.84 17.65
C SER A 375 -24.06 27.19 17.77
N GLN A 376 -24.45 28.43 17.48
CA GLN A 376 -25.86 28.82 17.51
C GLN A 376 -26.69 28.02 16.48
N SER A 377 -26.14 27.77 15.29
CA SER A 377 -26.80 26.94 14.26
C SER A 377 -27.07 25.52 14.77
N ASP A 378 -26.11 24.93 15.48
CA ASP A 378 -26.23 23.57 16.02
C ASP A 378 -27.25 23.51 17.14
N LYS A 379 -27.26 24.51 18.03
CA LYS A 379 -28.27 24.66 19.09
C LYS A 379 -29.67 24.78 18.50
N GLN A 380 -29.85 25.56 17.44
CA GLN A 380 -31.13 25.68 16.73
C GLN A 380 -31.57 24.32 16.16
N MET A 381 -30.66 23.57 15.54
CA MET A 381 -30.98 22.27 14.95
C MET A 381 -31.42 21.25 16.00
N LEU A 382 -30.69 21.17 17.11
CA LEU A 382 -31.03 20.31 18.24
C LEU A 382 -32.33 20.75 18.92
N LYS A 383 -32.57 22.07 19.05
CA LYS A 383 -33.84 22.63 19.55
C LYS A 383 -35.01 22.21 18.69
N SER A 384 -34.91 22.37 17.36
CA SER A 384 -35.98 21.98 16.42
C SER A 384 -36.28 20.49 16.52
N TYR A 385 -35.26 19.64 16.66
CA TYR A 385 -35.46 18.21 16.84
C TYR A 385 -36.14 17.86 18.17
N LEU A 386 -35.75 18.50 19.29
CA LEU A 386 -36.42 18.30 20.57
C LEU A 386 -37.88 18.78 20.55
N LEU A 387 -38.18 19.88 19.84
CA LEU A 387 -39.54 20.35 19.61
C LEU A 387 -40.35 19.33 18.77
N GLU A 388 -39.73 18.83 17.70
CA GLU A 388 -40.01 17.56 16.99
C GLU A 388 -40.70 16.52 17.88
N LEU A 389 -39.88 16.00 18.79
CA LEU A 389 -40.21 14.89 19.66
C LEU A 389 -41.32 15.21 20.65
N VAL A 390 -41.39 16.45 21.15
CA VAL A 390 -42.46 16.86 22.07
C VAL A 390 -43.80 16.96 21.34
N LEU A 391 -43.81 17.51 20.11
CA LEU A 391 -45.05 17.67 19.34
C LEU A 391 -45.66 16.34 18.91
N ASN A 392 -44.81 15.36 18.62
CA ASN A 392 -45.26 14.02 18.22
C ASN A 392 -45.60 13.12 19.41
N ASP A 393 -45.35 13.58 20.65
CA ASP A 393 -45.43 12.77 21.87
C ASP A 393 -44.60 11.46 21.79
N ASP A 394 -43.44 11.55 21.13
CA ASP A 394 -42.56 10.38 20.92
C ASP A 394 -41.88 9.92 22.23
N ILE A 395 -41.73 10.84 23.20
CA ILE A 395 -41.20 10.58 24.54
C ILE A 395 -42.16 11.17 25.60
N PRO A 396 -42.81 10.32 26.42
CA PRO A 396 -43.63 10.79 27.52
C PRO A 396 -42.83 11.66 28.51
N ASP A 397 -43.45 12.71 29.04
CA ASP A 397 -42.87 13.63 30.03
C ASP A 397 -41.61 14.40 29.58
N LEU A 398 -41.25 14.35 28.29
CA LEU A 398 -40.04 15.00 27.77
C LEU A 398 -40.04 16.51 28.03
N LEU A 399 -41.17 17.18 27.80
CA LEU A 399 -41.31 18.62 28.03
C LEU A 399 -41.03 18.99 29.50
N THR A 400 -41.62 18.25 30.43
CA THR A 400 -41.43 18.44 31.89
C THR A 400 -39.96 18.22 32.28
N LYS A 401 -39.30 17.23 31.69
CA LYS A 401 -37.89 16.94 31.98
C LYS A 401 -36.93 17.97 31.37
N ILE A 402 -37.22 18.48 30.18
CA ILE A 402 -36.47 19.59 29.56
C ILE A 402 -36.58 20.84 30.43
N GLN A 403 -37.79 21.20 30.88
CA GLN A 403 -38.03 22.40 31.70
C GLN A 403 -37.38 22.33 33.09
N SER A 404 -37.23 21.12 33.65
CA SER A 404 -36.53 20.91 34.92
C SER A 404 -35.00 20.87 34.79
N THR A 405 -34.45 20.85 33.57
CA THR A 405 -33.01 20.87 33.33
C THR A 405 -32.52 22.32 33.20
N GLU A 406 -31.61 22.75 34.08
CA GLU A 406 -31.18 24.16 34.18
C GLU A 406 -30.69 24.72 32.83
N GLU A 407 -29.85 23.98 32.11
CA GLU A 407 -29.30 24.42 30.81
C GLU A 407 -30.34 24.51 29.69
N PHE A 408 -31.49 23.86 29.84
CA PHE A 408 -32.58 23.86 28.86
C PHE A 408 -33.82 24.63 29.31
N SER A 409 -33.81 25.20 30.51
CA SER A 409 -34.93 25.96 31.08
C SER A 409 -35.37 27.16 30.22
N GLY A 410 -34.48 27.67 29.37
CA GLY A 410 -34.74 28.72 28.37
C GLY A 410 -34.64 28.25 26.91
N LEU A 411 -34.66 26.93 26.65
CA LEU A 411 -34.50 26.38 25.30
C LEU A 411 -35.67 26.76 24.38
N PHE A 412 -36.88 26.68 24.92
CA PHE A 412 -38.12 27.04 24.24
C PHE A 412 -38.55 28.45 24.64
N ASP A 413 -38.86 29.27 23.65
CA ASP A 413 -39.35 30.62 23.92
C ASP A 413 -40.85 30.60 24.29
N LYS A 414 -41.41 31.76 24.63
CA LYS A 414 -42.82 31.87 25.02
C LYS A 414 -43.78 31.45 23.89
N ALA A 415 -43.38 31.62 22.63
CA ALA A 415 -44.19 31.24 21.49
C ALA A 415 -44.17 29.72 21.30
N ASP A 416 -42.99 29.09 21.42
CA ASP A 416 -42.83 27.63 21.41
C ASP A 416 -43.69 26.99 22.52
N ILE A 417 -43.60 27.50 23.76
CA ILE A 417 -44.35 26.94 24.90
C ILE A 417 -45.86 27.14 24.72
N HIS A 418 -46.29 28.28 24.17
CA HIS A 418 -47.70 28.52 23.88
C HIS A 418 -48.22 27.60 22.77
N TYR A 419 -47.40 27.34 21.74
CA TYR A 419 -47.73 26.41 20.67
C TYR A 419 -47.87 24.98 21.21
N LEU A 420 -46.92 24.52 22.03
CA LEU A 420 -46.96 23.20 22.66
C LEU A 420 -48.20 23.00 23.55
N LYS A 421 -48.53 23.99 24.39
CA LYS A 421 -49.70 23.94 25.29
C LYS A 421 -51.06 24.10 24.58
N GLY A 422 -51.06 24.61 23.35
CA GLY A 422 -52.27 24.73 22.53
C GLY A 422 -52.58 23.46 21.72
N CYS A 423 -51.69 22.46 21.75
CA CYS A 423 -51.83 21.17 21.07
C CYS A 423 -52.16 20.00 22.01
N GLU A 424 -52.15 20.21 23.34
CA GLU A 424 -52.81 19.34 24.33
C GLU A 424 -54.33 19.52 24.27
#